data_AF-A0A2G3E6H7-F1
#
_entry.id   AF-A0A2G3E6H7-F1
#
_cell.length_a   1.000
_cell.length_b   1.000
_cell.length_c   1.000
_cell.angle_alpha   90.00
_cell.angle_beta   90.00
_cell.angle_gamma   90.00
#
_symmetry.space_group_name_H-M   'P 1'
#
loop_
_entity.id
_entity.type
_entity.pdbx_description
1 polymer ?
#
loop_
_entity_poly.entity_id
_entity_poly.type
_entity_poly.pdbx_seq_one_letter_code
_entity_poly.pdbx_strand_id
1 'polypeptide(L)'
;MRINGEETDILRSYRSNDAEGRLAIMLNNYAVFPKIIRKAEKKIQYKIKSEKEYLRSHARGELGVRVQTSGTSDPTFNEASTNIMIEDAFETGEVDKGLLKGIADASLYEDDIRIISIMRMDYELLEEIIEDLDESDSKIMKQYLLEGKLFKEIADDEGRTYEAIKKRMERIRTEIREEIIECLEMNCRGMK
;
A
#
# COMPACT_ATOMS: atom_id res chain seq x y z
N MET A 1 -5.98 -10.67 16.81
CA MET A 1 -5.63 -9.59 17.75
C MET A 1 -5.81 -8.29 17.00
N ARG A 2 -6.87 -7.52 17.28
CA ARG A 2 -7.01 -6.16 16.73
C ARG A 2 -5.94 -5.31 17.41
N ILE A 3 -5.00 -4.78 16.65
CA ILE A 3 -3.97 -3.87 17.16
C ILE A 3 -4.68 -2.55 17.47
N ASN A 4 -5.18 -2.44 18.70
CA ASN A 4 -5.62 -1.19 19.30
C ASN A 4 -4.44 -0.65 20.11
N GLY A 5 -3.55 0.07 19.43
CA GLY A 5 -2.34 0.65 20.01
C GLY A 5 -1.74 1.62 19.01
N GLU A 6 -2.36 2.79 18.91
CA GLU A 6 -2.09 3.85 17.92
C GLU A 6 -2.33 3.38 16.48
N GLU A 7 -2.65 4.31 15.58
CA GLU A 7 -2.54 4.11 14.13
C GLU A 7 -1.05 4.06 13.76
N THR A 8 -0.29 3.22 14.48
CA THR A 8 1.12 2.95 14.36
C THR A 8 1.36 2.45 12.95
N ASP A 9 2.32 3.10 12.31
CA ASP A 9 2.49 3.16 10.86
C ASP A 9 2.54 1.75 10.24
N ILE A 10 1.40 1.26 9.72
CA ILE A 10 1.29 -0.04 9.03
C ILE A 10 2.33 -0.10 7.92
N LEU A 11 2.65 1.02 7.30
CA LEU A 11 3.73 1.17 6.33
C LEU A 11 5.10 0.77 6.89
N ARG A 12 5.45 1.31 8.07
CA ARG A 12 6.70 0.98 8.77
C ARG A 12 6.71 -0.49 9.20
N SER A 13 5.60 -0.98 9.73
CA SER A 13 5.47 -2.40 10.09
C SER A 13 5.67 -3.27 8.84
N TYR A 14 5.01 -2.96 7.73
CA TYR A 14 5.12 -3.71 6.49
C TYR A 14 6.56 -3.72 5.95
N ARG A 15 7.23 -2.56 6.00
CA ARG A 15 8.63 -2.42 5.60
C ARG A 15 9.56 -3.32 6.42
N SER A 16 9.38 -3.37 7.74
CA SER A 16 10.28 -4.10 8.65
C SER A 16 9.98 -5.59 8.78
N ASN A 17 8.84 -6.06 8.28
CA ASN A 17 8.44 -7.47 8.35
C ASN A 17 8.96 -8.26 7.15
N ASP A 18 9.21 -9.55 7.40
CA ASP A 18 9.47 -10.55 6.37
C ASP A 18 8.18 -10.92 5.61
N ALA A 19 8.31 -11.84 4.65
CA ALA A 19 7.21 -12.28 3.81
C ALA A 19 6.00 -12.79 4.63
N GLU A 20 6.25 -13.56 5.69
CA GLU A 20 5.21 -14.07 6.59
C GLU A 20 4.51 -12.94 7.34
N GLY A 21 5.28 -12.01 7.89
CA GLY A 21 4.74 -10.86 8.61
C GLY A 21 3.91 -9.96 7.69
N ARG A 22 4.32 -9.78 6.43
CA ARG A 22 3.55 -9.05 5.41
C ARG A 22 2.23 -9.72 5.09
N LEU A 23 2.25 -11.02 4.82
CA LEU A 23 1.04 -11.81 4.59
C LEU A 23 0.08 -11.71 5.78
N ALA A 24 0.60 -11.84 7.01
CA ALA A 24 -0.18 -11.69 8.22
C ALA A 24 -0.79 -10.29 8.35
N ILE A 25 -0.05 -9.23 8.01
CA ILE A 25 -0.58 -7.85 8.02
C ILE A 25 -1.72 -7.72 6.99
N MET A 26 -1.55 -8.24 5.77
CA MET A 26 -2.58 -8.20 4.73
C MET A 26 -3.85 -8.94 5.17
N LEU A 27 -3.73 -10.19 5.61
CA LEU A 27 -4.89 -11.00 6.03
C LEU A 27 -5.63 -10.38 7.22
N ASN A 28 -4.91 -9.84 8.22
CA ASN A 28 -5.54 -9.21 9.39
C ASN A 28 -6.25 -7.89 9.06
N ASN A 29 -5.88 -7.25 7.96
CA ASN A 29 -6.43 -5.96 7.54
C ASN A 29 -7.16 -6.04 6.20
N TYR A 30 -7.48 -7.24 5.71
CA TYR A 30 -7.87 -7.50 4.32
C TYR A 30 -8.92 -6.50 3.80
N ALA A 31 -10.08 -6.42 4.45
CA ALA A 31 -11.17 -5.52 4.06
C ALA A 31 -10.82 -4.01 4.08
N VAL A 32 -9.79 -3.60 4.83
CA VAL A 32 -9.37 -2.20 4.97
C VAL A 32 -8.01 -1.90 4.35
N PHE A 33 -7.30 -2.91 3.84
CA PHE A 33 -5.95 -2.78 3.30
C PHE A 33 -5.85 -1.80 2.12
N PRO A 34 -6.78 -1.81 1.15
CA PRO A 34 -6.79 -0.80 0.09
C PRO A 34 -6.95 0.63 0.62
N LYS A 35 -7.71 0.82 1.70
CA LYS A 35 -7.89 2.13 2.35
C LYS A 35 -6.62 2.58 3.07
N ILE A 36 -5.86 1.64 3.64
CA ILE A 36 -4.57 1.91 4.27
C ILE A 36 -3.56 2.38 3.23
N ILE A 37 -3.41 1.66 2.11
CA ILE A 37 -2.55 2.04 0.98
C ILE A 37 -2.91 3.45 0.50
N ARG A 38 -4.19 3.69 0.18
CA ARG A 38 -4.67 4.98 -0.31
C ARG A 38 -4.41 6.12 0.68
N LYS A 39 -4.56 5.88 1.98
CA LYS A 39 -4.29 6.88 3.02
C LYS A 39 -2.79 7.20 3.09
N ALA A 40 -1.92 6.21 3.01
CA ALA A 40 -0.47 6.40 2.99
C ALA A 40 -0.04 7.19 1.75
N GLU A 41 -0.51 6.79 0.58
CA GLU A 41 -0.29 7.46 -0.71
C GLU A 41 -0.67 8.95 -0.62
N LYS A 42 -1.90 9.26 -0.17
CA LYS A 42 -2.37 10.66 -0.06
C LYS A 42 -1.55 11.49 0.92
N LYS A 43 -1.08 10.90 2.03
CA LYS A 43 -0.20 11.60 2.98
C LYS A 43 1.14 11.98 2.33
N ILE A 44 1.77 11.07 1.61
CA ILE A 44 3.05 11.34 0.95
C ILE A 44 2.88 12.32 -0.21
N GLN A 45 1.84 12.16 -1.03
CA GLN A 45 1.49 13.12 -2.08
C GLN A 45 1.37 14.55 -1.52
N TYR A 46 0.65 14.70 -0.40
CA TYR A 46 0.48 16.00 0.26
C TYR A 46 1.81 16.60 0.72
N LYS A 47 2.67 15.79 1.34
CA LYS A 47 3.99 16.21 1.81
C LYS A 47 4.87 16.68 0.65
N ILE A 48 5.01 15.88 -0.40
CA ILE A 48 5.82 16.23 -1.59
C ILE A 48 5.34 17.54 -2.22
N LYS A 49 4.02 17.71 -2.39
CA LYS A 49 3.46 18.96 -2.94
C LYS A 49 3.75 20.17 -2.05
N SER A 50 3.64 20.00 -0.74
CA SER A 50 3.90 21.07 0.24
C SER A 50 5.37 21.51 0.21
N GLU A 51 6.31 20.55 0.19
CA GLU A 51 7.74 20.82 0.07
C GLU A 51 8.08 21.54 -1.24
N LYS A 52 7.49 21.12 -2.37
CA LYS A 52 7.67 21.79 -3.66
C LYS A 52 7.16 23.23 -3.64
N GLU A 53 5.99 23.47 -3.05
CA GLU A 53 5.44 24.82 -2.99
C GLU A 53 6.26 25.73 -2.07
N TYR A 54 6.78 25.18 -0.97
CA TYR A 54 7.72 25.86 -0.10
C TYR A 54 8.98 26.28 -0.88
N LEU A 55 9.61 25.37 -1.62
CA LEU A 55 10.79 25.66 -2.45
C LEU A 55 10.50 26.73 -3.52
N ARG A 56 9.34 26.66 -4.20
CA ARG A 56 8.92 27.66 -5.18
C ARG A 56 8.70 29.03 -4.55
N SER A 57 8.18 29.07 -3.33
CA SER A 57 7.90 30.32 -2.60
C SER A 57 9.18 30.94 -2.03
N HIS A 58 10.08 30.12 -1.48
CA HIS A 58 11.38 30.57 -0.98
C HIS A 58 12.27 31.11 -2.09
N ALA A 59 12.32 30.43 -3.24
CA ALA A 59 13.04 30.94 -4.41
C ALA A 59 12.51 32.33 -4.84
N ARG A 60 11.19 32.55 -4.78
CA ARG A 60 10.55 33.85 -5.07
C ARG A 60 10.86 34.93 -4.01
N GLY A 61 10.95 34.53 -2.74
CA GLY A 61 11.21 35.42 -1.60
C GLY A 61 12.65 35.90 -1.50
N GLU A 62 13.64 35.05 -1.79
CA GLU A 62 15.06 35.43 -1.83
C GLU A 62 15.40 36.32 -3.02
N LEU A 63 14.66 36.19 -4.13
CA LEU A 63 15.01 36.87 -5.36
C LEU A 63 14.85 38.39 -5.31
N GLY A 64 14.00 38.98 -4.45
CA GLY A 64 13.89 40.45 -4.20
C GLY A 64 13.74 41.38 -5.42
N VAL A 65 13.73 40.79 -6.62
CA VAL A 65 13.94 41.40 -7.92
C VAL A 65 12.96 40.68 -8.82
N ARG A 66 12.09 41.48 -9.46
CA ARG A 66 11.17 40.98 -10.47
C ARG A 66 11.98 40.45 -11.65
N VAL A 67 12.24 39.14 -11.66
CA VAL A 67 12.71 38.45 -12.85
C VAL A 67 11.51 38.41 -13.79
N GLN A 68 11.53 39.25 -14.83
CA GLN A 68 10.65 39.09 -15.98
C GLN A 68 11.00 37.74 -16.61
N THR A 69 10.32 36.67 -16.19
CA THR A 69 10.37 35.39 -16.86
C THR A 69 9.64 35.54 -18.19
N SER A 70 10.40 35.88 -19.23
CA SER A 70 9.99 35.68 -20.62
C SER A 70 9.93 34.17 -20.89
N GLY A 71 8.89 33.52 -20.42
CA GLY A 71 8.70 32.09 -20.55
C GLY A 71 7.27 31.77 -20.18
N THR A 72 6.50 31.35 -21.18
CA THR A 72 5.13 30.83 -21.13
C THR A 72 5.05 29.50 -20.35
N SER A 73 5.58 29.49 -19.13
CA SER A 73 5.42 28.38 -18.20
C SER A 73 4.06 28.55 -17.53
N ASP A 74 3.02 27.95 -18.11
CA ASP A 74 1.70 27.89 -17.47
C ASP A 74 1.83 27.16 -16.12
N PRO A 75 1.63 27.85 -14.98
CA PRO A 75 1.74 27.24 -13.66
C PRO A 75 0.82 26.03 -13.49
N THR A 76 -0.33 26.05 -14.17
CA THR A 76 -1.33 24.97 -14.18
C THR A 76 -0.79 23.72 -14.89
N PHE A 77 -0.08 23.91 -16.01
CA PHE A 77 0.54 22.82 -16.76
C PHE A 77 1.64 22.13 -15.94
N ASN A 78 2.46 22.92 -15.23
CA ASN A 78 3.51 22.38 -14.36
C ASN A 78 2.94 21.63 -13.14
N GLU A 79 1.82 22.08 -12.58
CA GLU A 79 1.14 21.39 -11.48
C GLU A 79 0.51 20.08 -11.96
N ALA A 80 -0.19 20.09 -13.10
CA ALA A 80 -0.77 18.90 -13.70
C ALA A 80 0.30 17.85 -14.04
N SER A 81 1.41 18.28 -14.67
CA SER A 81 2.55 17.40 -14.96
C SER A 81 3.17 16.82 -13.69
N THR A 82 3.30 17.62 -12.63
CA THR A 82 3.81 17.13 -11.34
C THR A 82 2.88 16.09 -10.72
N ASN A 83 1.57 16.27 -10.82
CA ASN A 83 0.60 15.31 -10.29
C ASN A 83 0.69 13.97 -11.02
N ILE A 84 0.77 13.99 -12.34
CA ILE A 84 0.94 12.78 -13.17
C ILE A 84 2.22 12.05 -12.78
N MET A 85 3.36 12.75 -12.65
CA MET A 85 4.62 12.13 -12.24
C MET A 85 4.55 11.50 -10.84
N ILE A 86 3.80 12.09 -9.91
CA ILE A 86 3.63 11.52 -8.58
C ILE A 86 2.74 10.27 -8.64
N GLU A 87 1.65 10.31 -9.40
CA GLU A 87 0.76 9.17 -9.59
C GLU A 87 1.49 7.98 -10.24
N ASP A 88 2.23 8.23 -11.33
CA ASP A 88 3.06 7.25 -12.03
C ASP A 88 4.12 6.63 -11.10
N ALA A 89 4.73 7.43 -10.23
CA ALA A 89 5.70 6.93 -9.25
C ALA A 89 5.07 5.97 -8.23
N PHE A 90 3.82 6.20 -7.81
CA PHE A 90 3.11 5.28 -6.91
C PHE A 90 2.63 4.00 -7.60
N GLU A 91 2.34 4.08 -8.89
CA GLU A 91 1.96 2.91 -9.70
C GLU A 91 3.18 2.01 -9.93
N THR A 92 4.27 2.59 -10.42
CA THR A 92 5.49 1.85 -10.79
C THR A 92 6.44 1.56 -9.63
N GLY A 93 6.35 2.33 -8.54
CA GLY A 93 7.36 2.32 -7.47
C GLY A 93 8.69 2.98 -7.85
N GLU A 94 8.77 3.59 -9.04
CA GLU A 94 9.96 4.28 -9.54
C GLU A 94 9.81 5.79 -9.44
N VAL A 95 10.83 6.47 -8.91
CA VAL A 95 10.81 7.93 -8.75
C VAL A 95 11.72 8.58 -9.78
N ASP A 96 11.14 9.44 -10.63
CA ASP A 96 11.93 10.26 -11.54
C ASP A 96 12.87 11.19 -10.75
N LYS A 97 14.13 11.32 -11.21
CA LYS A 97 15.18 12.11 -10.55
C LYS A 97 14.80 13.60 -10.42
N GLY A 98 13.96 14.11 -11.30
CA GLY A 98 13.44 15.48 -11.24
C GLY A 98 12.30 15.65 -10.25
N LEU A 99 11.59 14.58 -9.88
CA LEU A 99 10.39 14.68 -9.05
C LEU A 99 10.70 15.18 -7.65
N LEU A 100 11.80 14.74 -7.02
CA LEU A 100 12.12 15.12 -5.63
C LEU A 100 13.29 16.12 -5.52
N LYS A 101 13.67 16.75 -6.63
CA LYS A 101 14.81 17.68 -6.67
C LYS A 101 14.63 18.83 -5.67
N GLY A 102 15.62 18.99 -4.79
CA GLY A 102 15.66 20.07 -3.79
C GLY A 102 14.91 19.76 -2.49
N ILE A 103 14.25 18.61 -2.38
CA ILE A 103 13.61 18.15 -1.15
C ILE A 103 14.68 17.48 -0.27
N ALA A 104 14.82 17.92 0.98
CA ALA A 104 15.86 17.44 1.89
C ALA A 104 15.75 15.93 2.19
N ASP A 105 14.53 15.43 2.35
CA ASP A 105 14.23 14.03 2.70
C ASP A 105 13.81 13.18 1.49
N ALA A 106 14.33 13.48 0.29
CA ALA A 106 13.95 12.81 -0.95
C ALA A 106 14.02 11.27 -0.86
N SER A 107 15.11 10.72 -0.29
CA SER A 107 15.29 9.27 -0.14
C SER A 107 14.18 8.60 0.69
N LEU A 108 13.65 9.29 1.71
CA LEU A 108 12.55 8.73 2.51
C LEU A 108 11.26 8.64 1.70
N TYR A 109 10.99 9.66 0.88
CA TYR A 109 9.85 9.64 -0.04
C TYR A 109 9.99 8.57 -1.12
N GLU A 110 11.20 8.33 -1.63
CA GLU A 110 11.46 7.24 -2.58
C GLU A 110 11.16 5.87 -1.97
N ASP A 111 11.65 5.62 -0.75
CA ASP A 111 11.38 4.35 -0.06
C ASP A 111 9.90 4.19 0.28
N ASP A 112 9.23 5.28 0.68
CA ASP A 112 7.80 5.30 0.97
C ASP A 112 6.95 5.02 -0.28
N ILE A 113 7.33 5.59 -1.43
CA ILE A 113 6.69 5.33 -2.72
C ILE A 113 6.88 3.86 -3.12
N ARG A 114 8.11 3.36 -3.06
CA ARG A 114 8.43 1.97 -3.40
C ARG A 114 7.65 0.98 -2.55
N ILE A 115 7.61 1.17 -1.23
CA ILE A 115 6.90 0.24 -0.35
C ILE A 115 5.38 0.27 -0.59
N ILE A 116 4.79 1.42 -0.96
CA ILE A 116 3.36 1.52 -1.28
C ILE A 116 3.03 0.78 -2.57
N SER A 117 3.87 0.90 -3.60
CA SER A 117 3.73 0.12 -4.84
C SER A 117 3.81 -1.38 -4.55
N ILE A 118 4.79 -1.82 -3.75
CA ILE A 118 4.92 -3.22 -3.32
C ILE A 118 3.69 -3.69 -2.54
N MET A 119 3.19 -2.91 -1.58
CA MET A 119 1.98 -3.27 -0.81
C MET A 119 0.77 -3.48 -1.73
N ARG A 120 0.63 -2.66 -2.77
CA ARG A 120 -0.45 -2.80 -3.75
C ARG A 120 -0.31 -4.10 -4.54
N MET A 121 0.87 -4.35 -5.10
CA MET A 121 1.16 -5.55 -5.87
C MET A 121 1.00 -6.84 -5.03
N ASP A 122 1.51 -6.85 -3.80
CA ASP A 122 1.38 -7.97 -2.86
C ASP A 122 -0.10 -8.27 -2.53
N TYR A 123 -0.90 -7.21 -2.35
CA TYR A 123 -2.31 -7.35 -2.03
C TYR A 123 -3.16 -7.77 -3.23
N GLU A 124 -2.89 -7.24 -4.43
CA GLU A 124 -3.53 -7.67 -5.67
C GLU A 124 -3.27 -9.16 -5.92
N LEU A 125 -2.03 -9.63 -5.73
CA LEU A 125 -1.70 -11.05 -5.80
C LEU A 125 -2.50 -11.89 -4.78
N LEU A 126 -2.62 -11.41 -3.54
CA LEU A 126 -3.42 -12.08 -2.51
C LEU A 126 -4.90 -12.16 -2.89
N GLU A 127 -5.46 -11.10 -3.49
CA GLU A 127 -6.84 -11.11 -3.98
C GLU A 127 -7.03 -12.16 -5.08
N GLU A 128 -6.15 -12.20 -6.08
CA GLU A 128 -6.22 -13.21 -7.16
C GLU A 128 -6.12 -14.64 -6.61
N ILE A 129 -5.18 -14.91 -5.69
CA ILE A 129 -5.05 -16.23 -5.05
C ILE A 129 -6.35 -16.63 -4.32
N ILE A 130 -7.01 -15.71 -3.62
CA ILE A 130 -8.28 -15.99 -2.93
C ILE A 130 -9.43 -16.24 -3.94
N GLU A 131 -9.39 -15.62 -5.11
CA GLU A 131 -10.38 -15.84 -6.17
C GLU A 131 -10.17 -17.13 -6.95
N ASP A 132 -8.93 -17.58 -7.07
CA ASP A 132 -8.59 -18.83 -7.74
C ASP A 132 -8.84 -20.08 -6.88
N LEU A 133 -9.09 -19.90 -5.57
CA LEU A 133 -9.57 -20.99 -4.70
C LEU A 133 -10.88 -21.60 -5.23
N ASP A 134 -11.15 -22.85 -4.87
CA ASP A 134 -12.45 -23.45 -5.17
C ASP A 134 -13.60 -22.61 -4.61
N GLU A 135 -14.75 -22.61 -5.31
CA GLU A 135 -15.88 -21.71 -5.00
C GLU A 135 -16.31 -21.77 -3.52
N SER A 136 -16.19 -22.95 -2.89
CA SER A 136 -16.56 -23.13 -1.49
C SER A 136 -15.47 -22.60 -0.54
N ASP A 137 -14.20 -22.77 -0.85
CA ASP A 137 -13.06 -22.25 -0.08
C ASP A 137 -12.97 -20.71 -0.20
N SER A 138 -13.11 -20.16 -1.41
CA SER A 138 -13.17 -18.71 -1.65
C SER A 138 -14.33 -18.07 -0.87
N LYS A 139 -15.53 -18.67 -0.93
CA LYS A 139 -16.71 -18.20 -0.16
C LYS A 139 -16.45 -18.15 1.34
N ILE A 140 -15.91 -19.23 1.92
CA ILE A 140 -15.61 -19.30 3.35
C ILE A 140 -14.56 -18.25 3.74
N MET A 141 -13.53 -18.07 2.91
CA MET A 141 -12.47 -17.11 3.16
C MET A 141 -12.98 -15.66 3.12
N LYS A 142 -13.84 -15.33 2.14
CA LYS A 142 -14.50 -14.01 2.04
C LYS A 142 -15.44 -13.72 3.20
N GLN A 143 -16.24 -14.69 3.65
CA GLN A 143 -17.09 -14.52 4.84
C GLN A 143 -16.24 -14.15 6.07
N TYR A 144 -15.07 -14.77 6.22
CA TYR A 144 -14.16 -14.45 7.31
C TYR A 144 -13.49 -13.08 7.14
N LEU A 145 -12.91 -12.81 5.97
CA LEU A 145 -12.05 -11.65 5.74
C LEU A 145 -12.83 -10.35 5.45
N LEU A 146 -13.93 -10.42 4.69
CA LEU A 146 -14.72 -9.27 4.26
C LEU A 146 -15.89 -9.00 5.19
N GLU A 147 -16.65 -10.04 5.53
CA GLU A 147 -17.83 -9.89 6.40
C GLU A 147 -17.46 -9.88 7.89
N GLY A 148 -16.25 -10.32 8.23
CA GLY A 148 -15.78 -10.38 9.62
C GLY A 148 -16.50 -11.44 10.46
N LYS A 149 -17.10 -12.43 9.81
CA LYS A 149 -17.85 -13.50 10.49
C LYS A 149 -16.92 -14.38 11.32
N LEU A 150 -17.43 -14.81 12.47
CA LEU A 150 -16.78 -15.81 13.30
C LEU A 150 -16.95 -17.19 12.69
N PHE A 151 -16.03 -18.11 12.98
CA PHE A 151 -16.11 -19.48 12.47
C PHE A 151 -17.41 -20.20 12.84
N LYS A 152 -18.04 -19.83 13.96
CA LYS A 152 -19.33 -20.37 14.36
C LYS A 152 -20.45 -19.91 13.41
N GLU A 153 -20.48 -18.63 13.05
CA GLU A 153 -21.47 -18.06 12.13
C GLU A 153 -21.30 -18.67 10.73
N ILE A 154 -20.05 -18.83 10.28
CA ILE A 154 -19.73 -19.52 9.03
C ILE A 154 -20.18 -20.98 9.08
N ALA A 155 -19.98 -21.68 10.20
CA ALA A 155 -20.43 -23.06 10.37
C ALA A 155 -21.95 -23.19 10.27
N ASP A 156 -22.69 -22.28 10.90
CA ASP A 156 -24.15 -22.23 10.85
C ASP A 156 -24.63 -21.94 9.40
N ASP A 157 -24.01 -20.99 8.69
CA ASP A 157 -24.33 -20.65 7.29
C ASP A 157 -24.05 -21.79 6.31
N GLU A 158 -22.96 -22.54 6.54
CA GLU A 158 -22.54 -23.66 5.69
C GLU A 158 -23.21 -24.99 6.08
N GLY A 159 -24.00 -25.02 7.16
CA GLY A 159 -24.60 -26.25 7.68
C GLY A 159 -23.56 -27.29 8.14
N ARG A 160 -22.40 -26.83 8.65
CA ARG A 160 -21.28 -27.68 9.09
C ARG A 160 -20.98 -27.48 10.57
N THR A 161 -20.12 -28.32 11.12
CA THR A 161 -19.64 -28.15 12.50
C THR A 161 -18.52 -27.12 12.57
N TYR A 162 -18.39 -26.46 13.72
CA TYR A 162 -17.31 -25.52 14.01
C TYR A 162 -15.91 -26.12 13.73
N GLU A 163 -15.66 -27.36 14.20
CA GLU A 163 -14.37 -28.02 14.00
C GLU A 163 -14.08 -28.31 12.51
N ALA A 164 -15.12 -28.61 11.72
CA ALA A 164 -14.97 -28.79 10.28
C ALA A 164 -14.56 -27.48 9.59
N ILE A 165 -15.19 -26.35 9.94
CA ILE A 165 -14.83 -25.02 9.42
C ILE A 165 -13.42 -24.63 9.86
N LYS A 166 -13.06 -24.84 11.13
CA LYS A 166 -11.73 -24.52 11.64
C LYS A 166 -10.64 -25.27 10.87
N LYS A 167 -10.78 -26.59 10.73
CA LYS A 167 -9.83 -27.42 9.97
C LYS A 167 -9.73 -27.00 8.51
N ARG A 168 -10.87 -26.64 7.90
CA ARG A 168 -10.91 -26.16 6.51
C ARG A 168 -10.20 -24.82 6.36
N MET A 169 -10.41 -23.89 7.28
CA MET A 169 -9.73 -22.60 7.31
C MET A 169 -8.21 -22.74 7.48
N GLU A 170 -7.75 -23.67 8.32
CA GLU A 170 -6.32 -23.98 8.47
C GLU A 170 -5.71 -24.50 7.17
N ARG A 171 -6.44 -25.34 6.42
CA ARG A 171 -6.02 -25.83 5.10
C ARG A 171 -5.92 -24.67 4.10
N ILE A 172 -6.99 -23.88 3.95
CA ILE A 172 -7.05 -22.73 3.02
C ILE A 172 -5.89 -21.77 3.31
N ARG A 173 -5.64 -21.45 4.57
CA ARG A 173 -4.52 -20.55 4.95
C ARG A 173 -3.15 -21.13 4.59
N THR A 174 -2.98 -22.44 4.71
CA THR A 174 -1.73 -23.11 4.31
C THR A 174 -1.53 -23.01 2.80
N GLU A 175 -2.59 -23.25 2.03
CA GLU A 175 -2.58 -23.15 0.56
C GLU A 175 -2.25 -21.73 0.09
N ILE A 176 -2.97 -20.71 0.57
CA ILE A 176 -2.68 -19.30 0.28
C ILE A 176 -1.22 -18.96 0.62
N ARG A 177 -0.74 -19.42 1.78
CA ARG A 177 0.63 -19.17 2.23
C ARG A 177 1.66 -19.80 1.29
N GLU A 178 1.47 -21.07 0.91
CA GLU A 178 2.39 -21.78 0.03
C GLU A 178 2.48 -21.14 -1.35
N GLU A 179 1.39 -20.58 -1.86
CA GLU A 179 1.38 -19.90 -3.16
C GLU A 179 2.01 -18.50 -3.13
N ILE A 180 1.75 -17.70 -2.09
CA ILE A 180 2.14 -16.29 -2.10
C ILE A 180 3.55 -16.03 -1.55
N ILE A 181 4.05 -16.89 -0.66
CA ILE A 181 5.23 -16.55 0.16
C ILE A 181 6.49 -16.31 -0.68
N GLU A 182 6.71 -17.11 -1.72
CA GLU A 182 7.87 -16.97 -2.60
C GLU A 182 7.84 -15.61 -3.33
N CYS A 183 6.66 -15.19 -3.81
CA CYS A 183 6.48 -13.90 -4.47
C CYS A 183 6.79 -12.74 -3.50
N LEU A 184 6.28 -12.81 -2.26
CA LEU A 184 6.56 -11.79 -1.24
C LEU A 184 8.06 -11.74 -0.89
N GLU A 185 8.73 -12.89 -0.82
CA GLU A 185 10.17 -12.95 -0.59
C GLU A 185 10.97 -12.27 -1.70
N MET A 186 10.55 -12.38 -2.96
CA MET A 186 11.19 -11.66 -4.08
C MET A 186 11.16 -10.15 -3.86
N ASN A 187 10.01 -9.62 -3.43
CA ASN A 187 9.85 -8.20 -3.12
C ASN A 187 10.66 -7.80 -1.88
N CYS A 188 10.88 -8.72 -0.94
CA CYS A 188 11.71 -8.50 0.26
C CYS A 188 13.20 -8.29 -0.02
N ARG A 189 13.73 -8.80 -1.14
CA ARG A 189 15.18 -8.79 -1.44
C ARG A 189 15.77 -7.41 -1.67
N GLY A 190 14.96 -6.44 -2.11
CA GLY A 190 15.41 -5.07 -2.43
C GLY A 190 15.36 -4.06 -1.28
N MET A 191 15.00 -4.48 -0.05
CA MET A 191 14.72 -3.57 1.08
C MET A 191 15.76 -3.66 2.23
N LYS A 192 16.96 -4.17 1.97
CA LYS A 192 18.07 -4.21 2.94
C LYS A 192 19.03 -3.05 2.79
#